data_AF-A0A838VGL8-F1
#
_entry.id   AF-A0A838VGL8-F1
#
_cell.length_a   1.000
_cell.length_b   1.000
_cell.length_c   1.000
_cell.angle_alpha   90.00
_cell.angle_beta   90.00
_cell.angle_gamma   90.00
#
_symmetry.space_group_name_H-M   'P 1'
#
loop_
_entity.id
_entity.type
_entity.pdbx_description
1 polymer ?
#
loop_
_entity_poly.entity_id
_entity_poly.type
_entity_poly.pdbx_seq_one_letter_code
_entity_poly.pdbx_strand_id
1 'polypeptide(L)' 'RAQLGIFTQPISLAGCPVLAAPLRRPGLLPLGIQLVAAPGREDRLFALAERLEREGLIGVSAPGVG' A
#
# COMPACT_ATOMS: atom_id res chain seq x y z
N ARG A 1 18.49 -16.15 -1.63
CA ARG A 1 16.99 -16.18 -1.62
C ARG A 1 16.54 -15.97 -0.19
N ALA A 2 15.45 -15.19 0.02
CA ALA A 2 14.92 -14.67 1.29
C ALA A 2 15.48 -13.29 1.76
N GLN A 3 15.22 -12.24 0.97
CA GLN A 3 15.27 -10.84 1.43
C GLN A 3 13.85 -10.26 1.66
N LEU A 4 12.82 -11.11 1.78
CA LEU A 4 11.40 -10.73 1.90
C LEU A 4 10.99 -10.31 3.33
N GLY A 5 11.89 -10.36 4.31
CA GLY A 5 11.57 -10.10 5.72
C GLY A 5 12.15 -8.81 6.32
N ILE A 6 13.11 -8.14 5.66
CA ILE A 6 13.86 -7.04 6.31
C ILE A 6 13.08 -5.71 6.33
N PHE A 7 12.12 -5.51 5.41
CA PHE A 7 11.37 -4.25 5.31
C PHE A 7 10.04 -4.24 6.09
N THR A 8 9.61 -5.37 6.66
CA THR A 8 8.33 -5.49 7.39
C THR A 8 8.48 -5.85 8.86
N GLN A 9 9.69 -6.20 9.32
CA GLN A 9 9.91 -6.65 10.69
C GLN A 9 9.82 -5.58 11.81
N PRO A 10 10.05 -4.26 11.59
CA PRO A 10 9.90 -3.27 12.67
C PRO A 10 8.45 -2.85 12.96
N ILE A 11 7.51 -3.10 12.04
CA ILE A 11 6.13 -2.58 12.15
C ILE A 11 5.17 -3.64 12.71
N SER A 12 5.32 -4.92 12.33
CA SER A 12 4.47 -5.99 12.85
C SER A 12 4.62 -6.22 14.37
N LEU A 13 5.80 -5.95 14.94
CA LEU A 13 6.04 -6.03 16.39
C LEU A 13 5.40 -4.88 17.18
N ALA A 14 5.08 -3.76 16.53
CA ALA A 14 4.54 -2.56 17.19
C ALA A 14 3.00 -2.56 17.30
N GLY A 15 2.31 -3.57 16.74
CA GLY A 15 0.84 -3.60 16.68
C GLY A 15 0.23 -2.53 15.78
N CYS A 16 1.04 -1.89 14.93
CA CYS A 16 0.58 -0.87 14.00
C CYS A 16 -0.16 -1.53 12.82
N PRO A 17 -1.38 -1.09 12.49
CA PRO A 17 -2.08 -1.59 11.32
C PRO A 17 -1.37 -1.13 10.03
N VAL A 18 -1.45 -1.98 9.01
CA VAL A 18 -0.86 -1.74 7.68
C VAL A 18 -1.89 -2.06 6.59
N LEU A 19 -2.01 -1.19 5.59
CA LEU A 19 -2.85 -1.38 4.41
C LEU A 19 -1.99 -1.34 3.15
N ALA A 20 -2.07 -2.37 2.32
CA ALA A 20 -1.39 -2.41 1.03
C ALA A 20 -2.34 -1.96 -0.10
N ALA A 21 -1.89 -1.05 -0.96
CA ALA A 21 -2.66 -0.55 -2.10
C ALA A 21 -1.81 -0.45 -3.38
N PRO A 22 -2.38 -0.68 -4.57
CA PRO A 22 -1.65 -0.50 -5.83
C PRO A 22 -1.52 0.99 -6.17
N LEU A 23 -0.30 1.45 -6.46
CA LEU A 23 -0.08 2.78 -7.03
C LEU A 23 -0.56 2.77 -8.48
N ARG A 24 -1.40 3.73 -8.85
CA ARG A 24 -1.97 3.81 -10.20
C ARG A 24 -0.88 4.22 -11.20
N ARG A 25 -0.45 3.28 -12.03
CA ARG A 25 0.63 3.48 -13.01
C ARG A 25 0.30 2.79 -14.33
N PRO A 26 -0.58 3.38 -15.16
CA PRO A 26 -1.03 2.78 -16.41
C PRO A 26 0.14 2.47 -17.34
N GLY A 27 0.13 1.31 -17.99
CA GLY A 27 1.16 0.93 -18.96
C GLY A 27 2.51 0.52 -18.34
N LEU A 28 2.67 0.62 -17.02
CA LEU A 28 3.89 0.22 -16.31
C LEU A 28 3.65 -1.05 -15.49
N LEU A 29 4.74 -1.70 -15.06
CA LEU A 29 4.64 -2.79 -14.09
C LEU A 29 3.95 -2.30 -12.80
N PRO A 30 3.04 -3.08 -12.20
CA PRO A 30 2.37 -2.70 -10.95
C PRO A 30 3.36 -2.44 -9.81
N LEU A 31 3.09 -1.43 -9.00
CA LEU A 31 3.83 -1.15 -7.76
C LEU A 31 2.85 -1.05 -6.60
N GLY A 32 3.12 -1.79 -5.52
CA GLY A 32 2.36 -1.70 -4.28
C GLY A 32 2.96 -0.65 -3.33
N ILE A 33 2.11 0.11 -2.66
CA ILE A 33 2.46 0.96 -1.53
C ILE A 33 1.90 0.37 -0.24
N GLN A 34 2.55 0.62 0.89
CA GLN A 34 2.05 0.26 2.21
C GLN A 34 1.80 1.54 3.02
N LEU A 35 0.57 1.69 3.48
CA LEU A 35 0.17 2.73 4.41
C LEU A 35 0.23 2.16 5.82
N VAL A 36 0.82 2.90 6.76
CA VAL A 36 1.00 2.48 8.15
C VAL A 36 0.41 3.55 9.06
N ALA A 37 -0.38 3.15 10.05
CA ALA A 37 -0.92 4.06 11.05
C ALA A 37 -0.49 3.63 12.46
N ALA A 38 -0.71 4.50 13.44
CA ALA A 38 -0.53 4.15 14.84
C ALA A 38 -1.51 3.02 15.26
N PRO A 39 -1.20 2.23 16.32
CA PRO A 39 -2.07 1.14 16.77
C PRO A 39 -3.51 1.59 17.04
N GLY A 40 -4.49 0.78 16.62
CA GLY A 40 -5.93 1.07 16.77
C GLY A 40 -6.47 2.18 15.86
N ARG A 41 -5.70 2.58 14.83
CA ARG A 41 -6.07 3.63 13.87
C ARG A 41 -6.30 3.13 12.45
N GLU A 42 -6.94 1.97 12.31
CA GLU A 42 -7.41 1.42 11.04
C GLU A 42 -8.35 2.40 10.31
N ASP A 43 -9.12 3.18 11.07
CA ASP A 43 -9.97 4.28 10.58
C ASP A 43 -9.21 5.23 9.65
N ARG A 44 -7.98 5.61 10.05
CA ARG A 44 -7.13 6.52 9.29
C ARG A 44 -6.57 5.87 8.03
N LEU A 45 -6.27 4.57 8.06
CA LEU A 45 -5.80 3.86 6.87
C LEU A 45 -6.88 3.80 5.80
N PHE A 46 -8.10 3.41 6.17
CA PHE A 46 -9.22 3.36 5.24
C PHE A 46 -9.58 4.76 4.70
N ALA A 47 -9.65 5.77 5.57
CA ALA A 47 -9.95 7.14 5.15
C ALA A 47 -8.89 7.69 4.19
N LEU A 48 -7.60 7.41 4.43
CA LEU A 48 -6.53 7.81 3.52
C LEU A 48 -6.60 7.03 2.20
N ALA A 49 -6.81 5.72 2.24
CA ALA A 49 -6.92 4.90 1.03
C ALA A 49 -8.10 5.36 0.15
N GLU A 50 -9.28 5.57 0.74
CA GLU A 50 -10.45 6.08 0.01
C GLU A 50 -10.17 7.45 -0.63
N ARG A 51 -9.51 8.36 0.10
CA ARG A 51 -9.11 9.65 -0.46
C ARG A 51 -8.16 9.48 -1.65
N LEU A 52 -7.11 8.67 -1.50
CA LEU A 52 -6.13 8.42 -2.57
C LEU A 52 -6.76 7.74 -3.78
N GLU A 53 -7.75 6.87 -3.58
CA GLU A 53 -8.51 6.24 -4.66
C GLU A 53 -9.37 7.26 -5.40
N ARG A 54 -10.11 8.12 -4.68
CA ARG A 54 -10.88 9.23 -5.27
C ARG A 54 -10.02 10.24 -6.02
N GLU A 55 -8.79 10.48 -5.54
CA GLU A 55 -7.80 11.31 -6.23
C GLU A 55 -7.14 10.60 -7.42
N GLY A 56 -7.41 9.31 -7.64
CA GLY A 56 -6.85 8.52 -8.73
C GLY A 56 -5.35 8.23 -8.58
N LEU A 57 -4.80 8.34 -7.37
CA LEU A 57 -3.40 8.05 -7.08
C LEU A 57 -3.16 6.56 -6.86
N ILE A 58 -4.11 5.87 -6.21
CA ILE A 58 -4.12 4.41 -6.11
C ILE A 58 -5.25 3.83 -6.97
N GLY A 59 -5.06 2.59 -7.40
CA GLY A 59 -6.02 1.89 -8.23
C GLY A 59 -5.36 0.91 -9.19
N VAL A 60 -6.15 -0.01 -9.73
CA VAL A 60 -5.67 -1.03 -10.66
C VAL A 60 -5.64 -0.45 -12.08
N SER A 61 -4.55 -0.71 -12.78
CA SER A 61 -4.42 -0.45 -14.22
C SER A 61 -3.74 -1.65 -14.88
N ALA A 62 -4.15 -1.99 -16.10
CA ALA A 62 -3.47 -3.02 -16.87
C ALA A 62 -1.99 -2.63 -17.11
N PRO A 63 -1.05 -3.58 -17.00
CA PRO A 63 0.32 -3.35 -17.43
C PRO A 63 0.36 -3.11 -18.94
N GLY A 64 1.39 -2.39 -19.41
CA GLY A 64 1.60 -2.20 -20.84
C GLY A 64 1.82 -3.55 -21.54
N VAL A 65 1.36 -3.67 -22.77
CA VAL A 65 1.75 -4.78 -23.65
C VAL A 65 3.20 -4.51 -24.05
N GLY A 66 4.10 -5.45 -23.74
CA GLY A 66 5.51 -5.39 -24.12
C GLY A 66 5.73 -5.56 -25.62
#